data_AF-A0A414D351-F1
#
_entry.id   AF-A0A414D351-F1
#
_cell.length_a   1.000
_cell.length_b   1.000
_cell.length_c   1.000
_cell.angle_alpha   90.00
_cell.angle_beta   90.00
_cell.angle_gamma   90.00
#
_symmetry.space_group_name_H-M   'P 1'
#
loop_
_entity.id
_entity.type
_entity.pdbx_description
1 polymer ?
#
loop_
_entity_poly.entity_id
_entity_poly.type
_entity_poly.pdbx_seq_one_letter_code
_entity_poly.pdbx_strand_id
1 'polypeptide(L)'
;MTEKEIRSKVVEIAKGWLGCKESDGSHKKIIDTYNACKPLPRSYAVKYTDAWCATFASAVGIKAGLTDIIPRECSCNQFIQLAKNMGIWVENDAYTPSAGDMILYDWDDNGVGDNTGSADHIGIVVSVFGGVIKVIEGNKSNAVGYRELAVNGKYIRGFVTPKYSSKATKEEAPKPSGNGGGSYNIGDIVNFTGCLHYTSSTASGVAYGCKAGLAKVTNKAEGAVHPYHLQAISGKGSTVYGWVNAGDISGKTGGGSAKTYTVVKGDTLSKIAKKYGTTVDTLVKLNGIKNKNLINIGQVIKLP
;
A
#
# COMPACT_ATOMS: atom_id res chain seq x y z
N MET A 1 5.41 -5.59 -17.87
CA MET A 1 5.81 -5.91 -16.49
C MET A 1 4.95 -5.10 -15.55
N THR A 2 4.56 -5.66 -14.41
CA THR A 2 3.92 -4.92 -13.32
C THR A 2 4.95 -4.08 -12.55
N GLU A 3 4.51 -3.15 -11.71
CA GLU A 3 5.42 -2.37 -10.85
C GLU A 3 6.28 -3.30 -9.97
N LYS A 4 5.66 -4.28 -9.31
CA LYS A 4 6.35 -5.29 -8.49
C LYS A 4 7.38 -6.09 -9.28
N GLU A 5 7.09 -6.48 -10.52
CA GLU A 5 8.08 -7.15 -11.37
C GLU A 5 9.29 -6.25 -11.66
N ILE A 6 9.07 -4.95 -11.88
CA ILE A 6 10.14 -3.98 -12.14
C ILE A 6 10.98 -3.75 -10.88
N ARG A 7 10.34 -3.57 -9.72
CA ARG A 7 11.01 -3.51 -8.41
C ARG A 7 11.82 -4.78 -8.15
N SER A 8 11.25 -5.94 -8.43
CA SER A 8 11.92 -7.24 -8.25
C SER A 8 13.13 -7.34 -9.16
N LYS A 9 13.05 -6.88 -10.43
CA LYS A 9 14.21 -6.82 -11.34
C LYS A 9 15.37 -6.02 -10.74
N VAL A 10 15.11 -4.85 -10.13
CA VAL A 10 16.15 -4.04 -9.46
C VAL A 10 16.81 -4.83 -8.34
N VAL A 11 16.01 -5.44 -7.47
CA VAL A 11 16.49 -6.23 -6.33
C VAL A 11 17.29 -7.45 -6.80
N GLU A 12 16.84 -8.18 -7.81
CA GLU A 12 17.53 -9.36 -8.32
C GLU A 12 18.86 -9.00 -9.02
N ILE A 13 18.94 -7.86 -9.70
CA ILE A 13 20.21 -7.35 -10.24
C ILE A 13 21.20 -7.07 -9.10
N ALA A 14 20.75 -6.42 -8.03
CA ALA A 14 21.59 -6.13 -6.86
C ALA A 14 22.07 -7.44 -6.20
N LYS A 15 21.17 -8.41 -5.99
CA LYS A 15 21.50 -9.74 -5.44
C LYS A 15 22.49 -10.51 -6.29
N GLY A 16 22.44 -10.36 -7.61
CA GLY A 16 23.41 -10.96 -8.54
C GLY A 16 24.86 -10.49 -8.32
N TRP A 17 25.07 -9.44 -7.52
CA TRP A 17 26.39 -8.96 -7.12
C TRP A 17 26.72 -9.24 -5.65
N LEU A 18 25.87 -9.95 -4.91
CA LEU A 18 26.15 -10.33 -3.53
C LEU A 18 27.52 -11.04 -3.41
N GLY A 19 28.33 -10.62 -2.44
CA GLY A 19 29.66 -11.16 -2.20
C GLY A 19 30.77 -10.58 -3.08
N CYS A 20 30.45 -9.74 -4.08
CA CYS A 20 31.49 -9.04 -4.84
C CYS A 20 32.27 -8.10 -3.92
N LYS A 21 33.60 -8.09 -3.99
CA LYS A 21 34.46 -7.43 -3.01
C LYS A 21 35.77 -6.92 -3.58
N GLU A 22 36.47 -6.12 -2.78
CA GLU A 22 37.75 -5.52 -3.16
C GLU A 22 38.89 -6.52 -3.18
N SER A 23 38.95 -7.41 -2.18
CA SER A 23 40.06 -8.35 -1.97
C SER A 23 40.31 -9.31 -3.13
N ASP A 24 39.27 -9.65 -3.90
CA ASP A 24 39.37 -10.52 -5.09
C ASP A 24 39.13 -9.76 -6.40
N GLY A 25 38.99 -8.43 -6.33
CA GLY A 25 38.74 -7.57 -7.50
C GLY A 25 37.36 -7.74 -8.15
N SER A 26 36.47 -8.57 -7.62
CA SER A 26 35.16 -8.84 -8.24
C SER A 26 34.21 -7.64 -8.23
N HIS A 27 34.43 -6.64 -7.36
CA HIS A 27 33.70 -5.37 -7.38
C HIS A 27 33.95 -4.52 -8.65
N LYS A 28 35.09 -4.71 -9.35
CA LYS A 28 35.47 -3.90 -10.51
C LYS A 28 34.39 -3.88 -11.60
N LYS A 29 33.73 -5.01 -11.85
CA LYS A 29 32.62 -5.11 -12.83
C LYS A 29 31.45 -4.17 -12.52
N ILE A 30 31.24 -3.80 -11.26
CA ILE A 30 30.20 -2.86 -10.81
C ILE A 30 30.63 -1.44 -11.19
N ILE A 31 31.88 -1.09 -10.92
CA ILE A 31 32.48 0.20 -11.30
C ILE A 31 32.52 0.34 -12.83
N ASP A 32 32.87 -0.72 -13.56
CA ASP A 32 32.88 -0.76 -15.02
C ASP A 32 31.48 -0.54 -15.59
N THR A 33 30.45 -1.15 -14.99
CA THR A 33 29.05 -0.94 -15.39
C THR A 33 28.65 0.53 -15.28
N TYR A 34 29.05 1.22 -14.19
CA TYR A 34 28.83 2.65 -14.04
C TYR A 34 29.61 3.46 -15.07
N ASN A 35 30.91 3.21 -15.19
CA ASN A 35 31.81 3.99 -16.05
C ASN A 35 31.52 3.85 -17.55
N ALA A 36 30.91 2.73 -17.97
CA ALA A 36 30.50 2.50 -19.35
C ALA A 36 29.29 3.37 -19.77
N CYS A 37 28.46 3.82 -18.83
CA CYS A 37 27.29 4.65 -19.13
C CYS A 37 27.69 6.13 -19.29
N LYS A 38 27.65 6.63 -20.54
CA LYS A 38 28.01 8.02 -20.89
C LYS A 38 26.77 8.90 -21.13
N PRO A 39 26.87 10.23 -20.91
CA PRO A 39 28.01 10.95 -20.34
C PRO A 39 28.18 10.67 -18.84
N LEU A 40 29.40 10.74 -18.29
CA LEU A 40 29.61 10.49 -16.86
C LEU A 40 29.04 11.65 -16.03
N PRO A 41 28.36 11.38 -14.89
CA PRO A 41 27.92 12.42 -13.98
C PRO A 41 29.14 13.21 -13.50
N ARG A 42 29.04 14.54 -13.55
CA ARG A 42 30.12 15.46 -13.18
C ARG A 42 31.45 15.19 -13.92
N SER A 43 31.38 14.56 -15.09
CA SER A 43 32.53 14.15 -15.90
C SER A 43 33.55 13.26 -15.16
N TYR A 44 33.13 12.56 -14.11
CA TYR A 44 34.02 11.78 -13.25
C TYR A 44 33.92 10.28 -13.53
N ALA A 45 35.06 9.65 -13.85
CA ALA A 45 35.18 8.20 -13.93
C ALA A 45 35.62 7.65 -12.56
N VAL A 46 34.82 6.75 -12.00
CA VAL A 46 35.08 6.16 -10.68
C VAL A 46 36.29 5.22 -10.77
N LYS A 47 37.24 5.37 -9.85
CA LYS A 47 38.43 4.51 -9.77
C LYS A 47 38.11 3.27 -8.93
N TYR A 48 38.84 2.18 -9.15
CA TYR A 48 38.67 0.95 -8.36
C TYR A 48 39.05 1.09 -6.87
N THR A 49 39.71 2.18 -6.49
CA THR A 49 40.08 2.50 -5.10
C THR A 49 39.11 3.48 -4.45
N ASP A 50 38.15 4.01 -5.19
CA ASP A 50 37.17 4.94 -4.65
C ASP A 50 36.10 4.16 -3.87
N ALA A 51 35.48 4.80 -2.87
CA ALA A 51 34.28 4.27 -2.26
C ALA A 51 33.18 4.11 -3.32
N TRP A 52 32.51 2.95 -3.34
CA TRP A 52 31.65 2.55 -4.47
C TRP A 52 30.21 2.19 -4.08
N CYS A 53 29.72 2.63 -2.91
CA CYS A 53 28.34 2.39 -2.47
C CYS A 53 27.28 3.05 -3.39
N ALA A 54 27.43 4.34 -3.69
CA ALA A 54 26.55 5.05 -4.64
C ALA A 54 26.75 4.58 -6.09
N THR A 55 27.99 4.24 -6.44
CA THR A 55 28.31 3.60 -7.72
C THR A 55 27.58 2.27 -7.88
N PHE A 56 27.47 1.46 -6.82
CA PHE A 56 26.68 0.22 -6.82
C PHE A 56 25.20 0.49 -7.10
N ALA A 57 24.57 1.42 -6.37
CA ALA A 57 23.16 1.76 -6.61
C ALA A 57 22.91 2.25 -8.04
N SER A 58 23.78 3.13 -8.55
CA SER A 58 23.75 3.61 -9.93
C SER A 58 23.95 2.49 -10.95
N ALA A 59 24.89 1.59 -10.73
CA ALA A 59 25.16 0.46 -11.62
C ALA A 59 23.97 -0.51 -11.69
N VAL A 60 23.26 -0.72 -10.58
CA VAL A 60 22.00 -1.47 -10.58
C VAL A 60 20.96 -0.76 -11.46
N GLY A 61 20.78 0.56 -11.31
CA GLY A 61 19.86 1.35 -12.14
C GLY A 61 20.19 1.30 -13.64
N ILE A 62 21.48 1.38 -13.98
CA ILE A 62 21.99 1.24 -15.35
C ILE A 62 21.64 -0.14 -15.90
N LYS A 63 21.99 -1.22 -15.18
CA LYS A 63 21.75 -2.60 -15.62
C LYS A 63 20.26 -2.94 -15.69
N ALA A 64 19.42 -2.27 -14.88
CA ALA A 64 17.98 -2.38 -14.94
C ALA A 64 17.37 -1.66 -16.16
N GLY A 65 18.11 -0.73 -16.78
CA GLY A 65 17.60 0.16 -17.83
C GLY A 65 16.63 1.20 -17.29
N LEU A 66 16.85 1.69 -16.06
CA LEU A 66 15.93 2.55 -15.31
C LEU A 66 16.57 3.89 -14.90
N THR A 67 17.60 4.36 -15.64
CA THR A 67 18.35 5.58 -15.31
C THR A 67 17.55 6.87 -15.43
N ASP A 68 16.33 6.81 -15.95
CA ASP A 68 15.42 7.95 -16.01
C ASP A 68 14.54 8.09 -14.75
N ILE A 69 14.45 7.03 -13.93
CA ILE A 69 13.74 7.05 -12.64
C ILE A 69 14.65 6.73 -11.44
N ILE A 70 15.87 6.23 -11.68
CA ILE A 70 16.90 5.98 -10.68
C ILE A 70 18.07 6.93 -10.95
N PRO A 71 18.48 7.78 -9.98
CA PRO A 71 19.63 8.66 -10.16
C PRO A 71 20.90 7.87 -10.52
N ARG A 72 21.77 8.53 -11.29
CA ARG A 72 23.07 7.98 -11.68
C ARG A 72 24.16 8.93 -11.18
N GLU A 73 24.81 8.55 -10.09
CA GLU A 73 25.80 9.34 -9.37
C GLU A 73 26.66 8.44 -8.45
N CYS A 74 27.89 8.86 -8.17
CA CYS A 74 28.85 8.12 -7.33
C CYS A 74 29.10 8.76 -5.94
N SER A 75 28.49 9.91 -5.64
CA SER A 75 28.49 10.53 -4.31
C SER A 75 27.11 10.45 -3.66
N CYS A 76 27.02 9.98 -2.41
CA CYS A 76 25.75 9.88 -1.68
C CYS A 76 25.00 11.23 -1.60
N ASN A 77 25.70 12.30 -1.24
CA ASN A 77 25.09 13.63 -1.14
C ASN A 77 24.61 14.16 -2.50
N GLN A 78 25.37 13.96 -3.57
CA GLN A 78 24.92 14.34 -4.92
C GLN A 78 23.75 13.46 -5.41
N PHE A 79 23.72 12.18 -5.00
CA PHE A 79 22.62 11.27 -5.26
C PHE A 79 21.32 11.80 -4.63
N ILE A 80 21.38 12.30 -3.39
CA ILE A 80 20.25 12.97 -2.72
C ILE A 80 19.80 14.19 -3.51
N GLN A 81 20.72 15.06 -3.95
CA GLN A 81 20.35 16.26 -4.72
C GLN A 81 19.63 15.90 -6.03
N LEU A 82 20.10 14.87 -6.73
CA LEU A 82 19.43 14.38 -7.93
C LEU A 82 18.05 13.80 -7.59
N ALA A 83 17.93 13.01 -6.53
CA ALA A 83 16.64 12.47 -6.07
C ALA A 83 15.64 13.58 -5.70
N LYS A 84 16.10 14.66 -5.04
CA LYS A 84 15.30 15.86 -4.75
C LYS A 84 14.83 16.52 -6.04
N ASN A 85 15.72 16.74 -7.01
CA ASN A 85 15.38 17.33 -8.31
C ASN A 85 14.41 16.47 -9.13
N MET A 86 14.47 15.15 -8.98
CA MET A 86 13.55 14.19 -9.62
C MET A 86 12.20 14.08 -8.88
N GLY A 87 12.05 14.69 -7.70
CA GLY A 87 10.86 14.62 -6.86
C GLY A 87 10.59 13.20 -6.35
N ILE A 88 11.65 12.48 -5.97
CA ILE A 88 11.62 11.10 -5.47
C ILE A 88 12.42 10.95 -4.16
N TRP A 89 12.70 12.05 -3.47
CA TRP A 89 13.36 12.06 -2.17
C TRP A 89 12.34 12.06 -1.04
N VAL A 90 12.55 11.22 -0.03
CA VAL A 90 11.76 11.16 1.20
C VAL A 90 12.70 11.42 2.38
N GLU A 91 12.56 12.60 2.97
CA GLU A 91 13.26 13.03 4.19
C GLU A 91 12.40 12.69 5.41
N ASN A 92 12.24 11.40 5.70
CA ASN A 92 11.40 10.91 6.80
C ASN A 92 11.84 9.50 7.20
N ASP A 93 12.32 9.34 8.43
CA ASP A 93 12.90 8.07 8.89
C ASP A 93 11.82 7.06 9.29
N ALA A 94 10.61 7.54 9.57
CA ALA A 94 9.41 6.73 9.81
C ALA A 94 8.73 6.22 8.52
N TYR A 95 9.17 6.67 7.35
CA TYR A 95 8.70 6.10 6.08
C TYR A 95 9.02 4.59 6.03
N THR A 96 8.01 3.79 5.68
CA THR A 96 8.20 2.34 5.47
C THR A 96 8.48 2.10 3.99
N PRO A 97 9.74 1.79 3.59
CA PRO A 97 10.09 1.66 2.19
C PRO A 97 9.55 0.38 1.57
N SER A 98 9.55 0.35 0.24
CA SER A 98 9.24 -0.83 -0.55
C SER A 98 10.51 -1.43 -1.17
N ALA A 99 10.44 -2.71 -1.54
CA ALA A 99 11.52 -3.34 -2.30
C ALA A 99 11.85 -2.53 -3.57
N GLY A 100 13.14 -2.36 -3.85
CA GLY A 100 13.66 -1.54 -4.94
C GLY A 100 13.94 -0.08 -4.56
N ASP A 101 13.31 0.47 -3.51
CA ASP A 101 13.66 1.80 -3.01
C ASP A 101 15.13 1.81 -2.54
N MET A 102 15.77 2.98 -2.53
CA MET A 102 17.11 3.13 -1.95
C MET A 102 17.02 3.81 -0.59
N ILE A 103 17.91 3.41 0.31
CA ILE A 103 18.05 3.99 1.63
C ILE A 103 19.42 4.66 1.71
N LEU A 104 19.44 5.90 2.17
CA LEU A 104 20.65 6.67 2.45
C LEU A 104 20.91 6.62 3.95
N TYR A 105 22.18 6.59 4.31
CA TYR A 105 22.63 6.49 5.69
C TYR A 105 23.40 7.71 6.12
N ASP A 106 23.31 8.02 7.39
CA ASP A 106 24.14 8.98 8.10
C ASP A 106 24.53 8.33 9.44
N TRP A 107 25.82 8.04 9.63
CA TRP A 107 26.28 7.29 10.79
C TRP A 107 26.33 8.13 12.07
N ASP A 108 26.17 9.45 11.95
CA ASP A 108 26.12 10.38 13.07
C ASP A 108 24.67 10.62 13.56
N ASP A 109 23.67 10.05 12.87
CA ASP A 109 22.28 10.12 13.31
C ASP A 109 22.06 9.41 14.66
N ASN A 110 21.43 10.15 15.57
CA ASN A 110 21.11 9.69 16.93
C ASN A 110 19.75 8.97 17.02
N GLY A 111 18.97 8.92 15.93
CA GLY A 111 17.67 8.28 15.83
C GLY A 111 16.53 9.08 16.48
N VAL A 112 16.68 10.41 16.61
CA VAL A 112 15.67 11.31 17.17
C VAL A 112 15.21 12.30 16.10
N GLY A 113 13.95 12.14 15.65
CA GLY A 113 13.37 12.98 14.61
C GLY A 113 13.92 12.65 13.22
N ASP A 114 13.44 13.38 12.22
CA ASP A 114 13.91 13.18 10.85
C ASP A 114 15.32 13.76 10.68
N ASN A 115 16.25 12.92 10.22
CA ASN A 115 17.63 13.35 10.03
C ASN A 115 17.81 14.23 8.78
N THR A 116 18.48 15.37 8.92
CA THR A 116 18.82 16.30 7.83
C THR A 116 20.33 16.38 7.51
N GLY A 117 21.17 15.56 8.14
CA GLY A 117 22.63 15.56 8.05
C GLY A 117 23.22 15.14 6.70
N SER A 118 24.52 14.80 6.69
CA SER A 118 25.23 14.40 5.47
C SER A 118 25.13 12.89 5.28
N ALA A 119 24.94 12.43 4.04
CA ALA A 119 24.88 11.00 3.79
C ALA A 119 26.27 10.38 3.62
N ASP A 120 26.53 9.30 4.36
CA ASP A 120 27.75 8.51 4.34
C ASP A 120 27.67 7.30 3.42
N HIS A 121 26.47 6.73 3.28
CA HIS A 121 26.30 5.45 2.59
C HIS A 121 24.94 5.33 1.91
N ILE A 122 24.79 4.32 1.04
CA ILE A 122 23.54 4.02 0.35
C ILE A 122 23.42 2.52 0.11
N GLY A 123 22.20 2.01 0.21
CA GLY A 123 21.83 0.64 -0.15
C GLY A 123 20.49 0.56 -0.87
N ILE A 124 20.13 -0.64 -1.33
CA ILE A 124 18.87 -0.93 -1.99
C ILE A 124 18.02 -1.81 -1.08
N VAL A 125 16.78 -1.41 -0.84
CA VAL A 125 15.83 -2.15 -0.02
C VAL A 125 15.43 -3.43 -0.76
N VAL A 126 15.62 -4.57 -0.09
CA VAL A 126 15.28 -5.91 -0.59
C VAL A 126 13.89 -6.32 -0.15
N SER A 127 13.55 -6.04 1.11
CA SER A 127 12.25 -6.37 1.69
C SER A 127 12.03 -5.59 2.98
N VAL A 128 10.76 -5.39 3.34
CA VAL A 128 10.37 -4.95 4.69
C VAL A 128 9.40 -5.97 5.27
N PHE A 129 9.71 -6.47 6.47
CA PHE A 129 8.86 -7.45 7.17
C PHE A 129 8.95 -7.22 8.68
N GLY A 130 7.80 -7.18 9.36
CA GLY A 130 7.77 -6.99 10.81
C GLY A 130 8.44 -5.70 11.31
N GLY A 131 8.42 -4.63 10.51
CA GLY A 131 9.12 -3.38 10.82
C GLY A 131 10.63 -3.41 10.60
N VAL A 132 11.18 -4.50 10.05
CA VAL A 132 12.60 -4.63 9.72
C VAL A 132 12.82 -4.41 8.22
N ILE A 133 13.69 -3.47 7.88
CA ILE A 133 14.16 -3.18 6.52
C ILE A 133 15.41 -4.04 6.28
N LYS A 134 15.34 -4.94 5.30
CA LYS A 134 16.51 -5.66 4.78
C LYS A 134 17.06 -4.94 3.57
N VAL A 135 18.34 -4.62 3.59
CA VAL A 135 19.03 -3.80 2.59
C VAL A 135 20.21 -4.56 2.03
N ILE A 136 20.43 -4.48 0.72
CA ILE A 136 21.68 -4.90 0.07
C ILE A 136 22.52 -3.66 -0.26
N GLU A 137 23.77 -3.66 0.19
CA GLU A 137 24.70 -2.53 0.10
C GLU A 137 25.93 -2.94 -0.71
N GLY A 138 26.42 -2.03 -1.56
CA GLY A 138 27.76 -2.12 -2.12
C GLY A 138 28.76 -1.42 -1.21
N ASN A 139 30.00 -1.88 -1.23
CA ASN A 139 31.08 -1.37 -0.38
C ASN A 139 30.78 -1.42 1.15
N LYS A 140 29.92 -2.33 1.58
CA LYS A 140 29.70 -2.62 3.00
C LYS A 140 30.85 -3.49 3.48
N SER A 141 31.77 -2.91 4.24
CA SER A 141 33.01 -3.60 4.67
C SER A 141 33.79 -4.13 3.45
N ASN A 142 33.96 -3.29 2.42
CA ASN A 142 34.67 -3.59 1.17
C ASN A 142 34.04 -4.72 0.33
N ALA A 143 32.75 -5.02 0.54
CA ALA A 143 32.00 -6.07 -0.16
C ALA A 143 30.53 -5.68 -0.41
N VAL A 144 29.87 -6.39 -1.31
CA VAL A 144 28.40 -6.38 -1.41
C VAL A 144 27.85 -7.31 -0.34
N GLY A 145 27.00 -6.78 0.54
CA GLY A 145 26.45 -7.54 1.66
C GLY A 145 25.09 -7.04 2.13
N TYR A 146 24.48 -7.77 3.05
CA TYR A 146 23.21 -7.38 3.66
C TYR A 146 23.41 -6.56 4.95
N ARG A 147 22.43 -5.71 5.22
CA ARG A 147 22.18 -5.06 6.50
C ARG A 147 20.69 -5.17 6.82
N GLU A 148 20.39 -5.19 8.12
CA GLU A 148 19.03 -5.06 8.63
C GLU A 148 18.95 -3.87 9.59
N LEU A 149 17.85 -3.15 9.52
CA LEU A 149 17.57 -1.96 10.33
C LEU A 149 16.09 -1.98 10.69
N ALA A 150 15.73 -1.35 11.82
CA ALA A 150 14.33 -1.05 12.10
C ALA A 150 13.86 0.12 11.23
N VAL A 151 12.60 0.08 10.76
CA VAL A 151 11.89 1.30 10.32
C VAL A 151 11.90 2.31 11.47
N ASN A 152 12.10 3.59 11.17
CA ASN A 152 12.27 4.63 12.19
C ASN A 152 13.44 4.35 13.16
N GLY A 153 14.44 3.60 12.71
CA GLY A 153 15.66 3.32 13.45
C GLY A 153 16.73 4.37 13.18
N LYS A 154 17.79 4.35 14.01
CA LYS A 154 18.96 5.20 13.79
C LYS A 154 19.65 4.93 12.45
N TYR A 155 20.43 5.91 12.02
CA TYR A 155 21.26 5.91 10.83
C TYR A 155 20.52 6.05 9.51
N ILE A 156 19.21 6.27 9.56
CA ILE A 156 18.44 6.53 8.36
C ILE A 156 18.60 8.02 8.06
N ARG A 157 19.09 8.34 6.86
CA ARG A 157 19.09 9.71 6.37
C ARG A 157 17.85 10.02 5.54
N GLY A 158 17.25 8.99 4.96
CA GLY A 158 16.06 9.09 4.13
C GLY A 158 16.11 8.10 2.98
N PHE A 159 15.15 8.25 2.07
CA PHE A 159 14.91 7.28 1.02
C PHE A 159 14.80 7.92 -0.36
N VAL A 160 15.24 7.17 -1.37
CA VAL A 160 14.94 7.44 -2.77
C VAL A 160 13.86 6.47 -3.21
N THR A 161 12.77 6.99 -3.76
CA THR A 161 11.58 6.23 -4.16
C THR A 161 11.35 6.34 -5.68
N PRO A 162 12.09 5.58 -6.50
CA PRO A 162 11.91 5.61 -7.95
C PRO A 162 10.44 5.38 -8.35
N LYS A 163 9.96 6.12 -9.35
CA LYS A 163 8.57 6.04 -9.84
C LYS A 163 8.37 4.79 -10.70
N TYR A 164 8.51 3.60 -10.11
CA TYR A 164 8.40 2.33 -10.84
C TYR A 164 7.04 2.12 -11.53
N SER A 165 5.97 2.65 -10.96
CA SER A 165 4.63 2.65 -11.57
C SER A 165 4.62 3.30 -12.95
N SER A 166 5.42 4.34 -13.20
CA SER A 166 5.51 5.01 -14.49
C SER A 166 6.18 4.17 -15.58
N LYS A 167 6.74 3.02 -15.21
CA LYS A 167 7.37 2.03 -16.11
C LYS A 167 6.55 0.76 -16.26
N ALA A 168 5.50 0.60 -15.46
CA ALA A 168 4.62 -0.56 -15.55
C ALA A 168 3.84 -0.54 -16.87
N THR A 169 3.81 -1.70 -17.54
CA THR A 169 3.02 -1.90 -18.79
C THR A 169 1.83 -2.85 -18.57
N LYS A 170 1.69 -3.35 -17.34
CA LYS A 170 0.57 -4.16 -16.87
C LYS A 170 0.19 -3.66 -15.48
N GLU A 171 -1.11 -3.54 -15.21
CA GLU A 171 -1.59 -3.32 -13.85
C GLU A 171 -1.30 -4.56 -12.99
N GLU A 172 -1.02 -4.35 -11.70
CA GLU A 172 -0.92 -5.46 -10.76
C GLU A 172 -2.27 -6.14 -10.58
N ALA A 173 -2.22 -7.47 -10.37
CA ALA A 173 -3.39 -8.18 -9.88
C ALA A 173 -3.84 -7.51 -8.57
N PRO A 174 -5.11 -7.16 -8.43
CA PRO A 174 -5.58 -6.42 -7.27
C PRO A 174 -5.32 -7.23 -5.99
N LYS A 175 -4.67 -6.62 -4.98
CA LYS A 175 -4.31 -7.30 -3.73
C LYS A 175 -5.44 -7.16 -2.71
N PRO A 176 -5.81 -8.23 -1.98
CA PRO A 176 -6.73 -8.10 -0.86
C PRO A 176 -6.13 -7.19 0.22
N SER A 177 -6.94 -6.26 0.74
CA SER A 177 -6.59 -5.52 1.96
C SER A 177 -6.63 -6.48 3.17
N GLY A 178 -5.79 -6.22 4.17
CA GLY A 178 -5.72 -7.03 5.40
C GLY A 178 -6.98 -6.93 6.26
N ASN A 179 -6.95 -7.49 7.48
CA ASN A 179 -8.06 -7.38 8.43
C ASN A 179 -8.15 -5.95 8.99
N GLY A 180 -8.99 -5.11 8.39
CA GLY A 180 -9.35 -3.80 8.93
C GLY A 180 -10.28 -3.91 10.15
N GLY A 181 -10.10 -3.01 11.12
CA GLY A 181 -10.74 -3.05 12.45
C GLY A 181 -12.17 -2.52 12.53
N GLY A 182 -12.97 -2.57 11.46
CA GLY A 182 -14.36 -2.09 11.45
C GLY A 182 -15.39 -3.18 11.77
N SER A 183 -16.36 -2.88 12.63
CA SER A 183 -17.58 -3.70 12.82
C SER A 183 -18.73 -3.12 12.00
N TYR A 184 -19.30 -3.91 11.09
CA TYR A 184 -20.38 -3.49 10.19
C TYR A 184 -21.61 -4.38 10.36
N ASN A 185 -22.80 -3.77 10.28
CA ASN A 185 -24.07 -4.49 10.40
C ASN A 185 -24.72 -4.70 9.04
N ILE A 186 -25.50 -5.78 8.91
CA ILE A 186 -26.36 -6.00 7.75
C ILE A 186 -27.27 -4.78 7.58
N GLY A 187 -27.27 -4.20 6.38
CA GLY A 187 -28.00 -2.98 6.07
C GLY A 187 -27.11 -1.74 5.95
N ASP A 188 -25.92 -1.74 6.55
CA ASP A 188 -25.01 -0.60 6.49
C ASP A 188 -24.61 -0.30 5.04
N ILE A 189 -24.61 0.98 4.68
CA ILE A 189 -23.96 1.47 3.48
C ILE A 189 -22.52 1.81 3.85
N VAL A 190 -21.59 1.24 3.10
CA VAL A 190 -20.17 1.34 3.34
C VAL A 190 -19.46 1.74 2.06
N ASN A 191 -18.27 2.33 2.21
CA ASN A 191 -17.39 2.55 1.08
C ASN A 191 -16.45 1.34 0.91
N PHE A 192 -16.76 0.50 -0.07
CA PHE A 192 -15.88 -0.61 -0.45
C PHE A 192 -14.67 -0.05 -1.17
N THR A 193 -13.49 -0.23 -0.59
CA THR A 193 -12.19 0.21 -1.14
C THR A 193 -11.40 -0.93 -1.74
N GLY A 194 -11.89 -2.16 -1.58
CA GLY A 194 -11.27 -3.33 -2.17
C GLY A 194 -11.47 -3.41 -3.68
N CYS A 195 -10.90 -4.48 -4.21
CA CYS A 195 -10.81 -4.75 -5.63
C CYS A 195 -11.13 -6.21 -5.96
N LEU A 196 -11.36 -7.03 -4.93
CA LEU A 196 -11.77 -8.42 -5.04
C LEU A 196 -13.02 -8.65 -4.21
N HIS A 197 -13.88 -9.54 -4.68
CA HIS A 197 -14.85 -10.23 -3.84
C HIS A 197 -14.72 -11.74 -4.03
N TYR A 198 -15.27 -12.48 -3.08
CA TYR A 198 -15.13 -13.93 -2.99
C TYR A 198 -16.50 -14.60 -3.00
N THR A 199 -16.58 -15.80 -3.56
CA THR A 199 -17.83 -16.58 -3.59
C THR A 199 -18.24 -17.13 -2.23
N SER A 200 -17.32 -17.24 -1.27
CA SER A 200 -17.59 -17.70 0.09
C SER A 200 -16.87 -16.83 1.12
N SER A 201 -17.31 -16.93 2.38
CA SER A 201 -16.67 -16.27 3.52
C SER A 201 -15.36 -16.94 3.96
N THR A 202 -15.03 -18.11 3.40
CA THR A 202 -13.92 -18.98 3.81
C THR A 202 -12.70 -18.81 2.89
N ALA A 203 -11.54 -19.32 3.30
CA ALA A 203 -10.32 -19.32 2.50
C ALA A 203 -10.44 -20.02 1.13
N SER A 204 -11.46 -20.87 0.95
CA SER A 204 -11.74 -21.59 -0.29
C SER A 204 -12.55 -20.79 -1.32
N GLY A 205 -12.93 -19.55 -1.02
CA GLY A 205 -13.68 -18.69 -1.92
C GLY A 205 -12.91 -18.36 -3.20
N VAL A 206 -13.58 -18.44 -4.35
CA VAL A 206 -13.01 -18.01 -5.63
C VAL A 206 -13.06 -16.49 -5.69
N ALA A 207 -11.92 -15.87 -5.98
CA ALA A 207 -11.78 -14.42 -6.08
C ALA A 207 -12.19 -13.91 -7.47
N TYR A 208 -12.96 -12.83 -7.51
CA TYR A 208 -13.32 -12.10 -8.72
C TYR A 208 -12.98 -10.62 -8.59
N GLY A 209 -12.44 -10.05 -9.67
CA GLY A 209 -12.16 -8.62 -9.76
C GLY A 209 -13.44 -7.78 -9.73
N CYS A 210 -13.41 -6.68 -8.99
CA CYS A 210 -14.52 -5.71 -8.94
C CYS A 210 -14.02 -4.29 -8.67
N LYS A 211 -14.90 -3.30 -8.91
CA LYS A 211 -14.61 -1.88 -8.67
C LYS A 211 -15.05 -1.45 -7.28
N ALA A 212 -14.20 -0.64 -6.65
CA ALA A 212 -14.49 0.09 -5.42
C ALA A 212 -15.68 1.05 -5.58
N GLY A 213 -16.31 1.43 -4.47
CA GLY A 213 -17.41 2.39 -4.42
C GLY A 213 -18.44 2.06 -3.33
N LEU A 214 -19.61 2.70 -3.38
CA LEU A 214 -20.64 2.46 -2.38
C LEU A 214 -21.30 1.09 -2.55
N ALA A 215 -21.35 0.36 -1.45
CA ALA A 215 -21.99 -0.95 -1.36
C ALA A 215 -22.78 -1.08 -0.07
N LYS A 216 -23.74 -2.00 -0.08
CA LYS A 216 -24.54 -2.37 1.09
C LYS A 216 -24.02 -3.68 1.66
N VAL A 217 -23.87 -3.75 2.98
CA VAL A 217 -23.65 -5.00 3.70
C VAL A 217 -24.92 -5.83 3.65
N THR A 218 -24.89 -6.98 2.97
CA THR A 218 -26.05 -7.86 2.82
C THR A 218 -25.95 -9.13 3.67
N ASN A 219 -24.76 -9.52 4.11
CA ASN A 219 -24.56 -10.63 5.03
C ASN A 219 -23.28 -10.47 5.86
N LYS A 220 -23.17 -11.23 6.96
CA LYS A 220 -21.97 -11.31 7.81
C LYS A 220 -21.67 -12.74 8.27
N ALA A 221 -20.40 -13.06 8.41
CA ALA A 221 -19.88 -14.32 8.95
C ALA A 221 -18.72 -13.99 9.89
N GLU A 222 -19.03 -13.79 11.17
CA GLU A 222 -18.03 -13.42 12.18
C GLU A 222 -16.95 -14.51 12.31
N GLY A 223 -15.69 -14.10 12.35
CA GLY A 223 -14.53 -15.01 12.42
C GLY A 223 -14.15 -15.68 11.09
N ALA A 224 -14.90 -15.46 10.01
CA ALA A 224 -14.54 -15.96 8.69
C ALA A 224 -13.43 -15.13 8.04
N VAL A 225 -12.75 -15.70 7.03
CA VAL A 225 -11.66 -15.04 6.29
C VAL A 225 -12.15 -13.78 5.57
N HIS A 226 -13.34 -13.87 4.99
CA HIS A 226 -14.04 -12.77 4.34
C HIS A 226 -15.34 -12.52 5.11
N PRO A 227 -15.32 -11.72 6.19
CA PRO A 227 -16.41 -11.70 7.18
C PRO A 227 -17.67 -10.95 6.73
N TYR A 228 -17.64 -10.21 5.62
CA TYR A 228 -18.77 -9.41 5.16
C TYR A 228 -19.12 -9.73 3.72
N HIS A 229 -20.41 -9.84 3.42
CA HIS A 229 -20.89 -9.87 2.03
C HIS A 229 -21.41 -8.49 1.64
N LEU A 230 -20.92 -7.98 0.50
CA LEU A 230 -21.31 -6.69 -0.05
C LEU A 230 -22.04 -6.84 -1.37
N GLN A 231 -22.99 -5.94 -1.60
CA GLN A 231 -23.63 -5.75 -2.90
C GLN A 231 -23.54 -4.27 -3.29
N ALA A 232 -22.99 -4.01 -4.47
CA ALA A 232 -22.87 -2.66 -5.02
C ALA A 232 -24.23 -1.95 -5.09
N ILE A 233 -24.22 -0.65 -4.80
CA ILE A 233 -25.38 0.21 -5.04
C ILE A 233 -25.32 0.69 -6.49
N SER A 234 -26.37 0.38 -7.26
CA SER A 234 -26.46 0.75 -8.68
C SER A 234 -26.22 2.25 -8.89
N GLY A 235 -25.40 2.59 -9.88
CA GLY A 235 -25.05 3.97 -10.21
C GLY A 235 -24.11 4.67 -9.22
N LYS A 236 -23.53 3.96 -8.25
CA LYS A 236 -22.60 4.51 -7.24
C LYS A 236 -21.16 3.99 -7.34
N GLY A 237 -20.76 3.58 -8.54
CA GLY A 237 -19.37 3.28 -8.92
C GLY A 237 -18.86 1.88 -8.59
N SER A 238 -19.40 1.22 -7.56
CA SER A 238 -18.98 -0.14 -7.21
C SER A 238 -19.53 -1.20 -8.15
N THR A 239 -18.80 -2.31 -8.29
CA THR A 239 -19.29 -3.55 -8.90
C THR A 239 -19.11 -4.77 -7.98
N VAL A 240 -18.95 -4.54 -6.67
CA VAL A 240 -18.79 -5.62 -5.69
C VAL A 240 -20.07 -6.45 -5.57
N TYR A 241 -19.93 -7.78 -5.59
CA TYR A 241 -21.02 -8.72 -5.37
C TYR A 241 -20.47 -10.02 -4.79
N GLY A 242 -20.25 -10.04 -3.48
CA GLY A 242 -19.65 -11.21 -2.83
C GLY A 242 -19.09 -10.91 -1.46
N TRP A 243 -18.41 -11.89 -0.89
CA TRP A 243 -17.69 -11.77 0.37
C TRP A 243 -16.42 -10.95 0.21
N VAL A 244 -16.05 -10.16 1.21
CA VAL A 244 -14.89 -9.26 1.17
C VAL A 244 -14.15 -9.30 2.50
N ASN A 245 -12.88 -8.88 2.49
CA ASN A 245 -12.13 -8.72 3.73
C ASN A 245 -12.61 -7.50 4.50
N ALA A 246 -12.49 -7.53 5.82
CA ALA A 246 -12.87 -6.38 6.65
C ALA A 246 -12.08 -5.10 6.31
N GLY A 247 -10.81 -5.22 5.89
CA GLY A 247 -10.01 -4.04 5.51
C GLY A 247 -10.25 -3.54 4.11
N ASP A 248 -11.10 -4.21 3.33
CA ASP A 248 -11.60 -3.69 2.06
C ASP A 248 -12.82 -2.78 2.25
N ILE A 249 -13.22 -2.54 3.50
CA ILE A 249 -14.35 -1.68 3.86
C ILE A 249 -13.83 -0.48 4.66
N SER A 250 -14.11 0.71 4.14
CA SER A 250 -13.84 1.97 4.82
C SER A 250 -15.15 2.72 5.03
N GLY A 251 -15.19 3.57 6.05
CA GLY A 251 -16.27 4.55 6.25
C GLY A 251 -17.66 3.92 6.33
N LYS A 252 -18.25 3.94 7.52
CA LYS A 252 -19.71 3.87 7.59
C LYS A 252 -20.23 5.19 7.04
N THR A 253 -20.58 5.24 5.76
CA THR A 253 -21.31 6.39 5.23
C THR A 253 -22.64 6.36 5.92
N GLY A 254 -22.75 7.13 7.00
CA GLY A 254 -23.89 7.08 7.91
C GLY A 254 -25.16 6.99 7.10
N GLY A 255 -25.85 5.85 7.22
CA GLY A 255 -27.28 5.86 7.03
C GLY A 255 -27.75 6.99 7.90
N GLY A 256 -28.22 8.07 7.26
CA GLY A 256 -28.63 9.28 7.96
C GLY A 256 -29.46 8.86 9.16
N SER A 257 -29.14 9.43 10.33
CA SER A 257 -29.87 9.26 11.60
C SER A 257 -31.15 8.48 11.39
N ALA A 258 -31.15 7.17 11.73
CA ALA A 258 -32.18 6.21 11.34
C ALA A 258 -33.52 6.93 11.19
N LYS A 259 -34.01 7.11 9.95
CA LYS A 259 -35.17 7.98 9.74
C LYS A 259 -36.30 7.40 10.56
N THR A 260 -36.74 8.10 11.58
CA THR A 260 -37.82 7.65 12.44
C THR A 260 -39.10 8.38 12.09
N TYR A 261 -40.21 7.66 12.16
CA TYR A 261 -41.54 8.22 12.05
C TYR A 261 -42.32 7.99 13.33
N THR A 262 -42.84 9.05 13.93
CA THR A 262 -43.72 8.96 15.10
C THR A 262 -45.16 8.75 14.63
N VAL A 263 -45.75 7.61 15.00
CA VAL A 263 -47.13 7.24 14.64
C VAL A 263 -48.12 8.29 15.15
N VAL A 264 -48.99 8.79 14.27
CA VAL A 264 -50.07 9.71 14.65
C VAL A 264 -51.44 9.05 14.51
N LYS A 265 -52.49 9.72 15.02
CA LYS A 265 -53.87 9.21 14.96
C LYS A 265 -54.28 8.90 13.51
N GLY A 266 -54.69 7.66 13.24
CA GLY A 266 -55.18 7.22 11.93
C GLY A 266 -54.14 6.52 11.03
N ASP A 267 -52.91 6.38 11.51
CA ASP A 267 -51.86 5.62 10.81
C ASP A 267 -52.03 4.11 10.90
N THR A 268 -51.53 3.43 9.88
CA THR A 268 -51.30 1.97 9.88
C THR A 268 -49.92 1.69 9.29
N LEU A 269 -49.32 0.54 9.61
CA LEU A 269 -48.04 0.15 9.00
C LEU A 269 -48.12 0.13 7.47
N SER A 270 -49.26 -0.23 6.88
CA SER A 270 -49.46 -0.20 5.43
C SER A 270 -49.41 1.22 4.86
N LYS A 271 -50.03 2.20 5.52
CA LYS A 271 -49.99 3.61 5.09
C LYS A 271 -48.57 4.19 5.23
N ILE A 272 -47.90 3.89 6.35
CA ILE A 272 -46.52 4.32 6.59
C ILE A 272 -45.59 3.69 5.55
N ALA A 273 -45.69 2.37 5.34
CA ALA A 273 -44.90 1.65 4.35
C ALA A 273 -45.07 2.25 2.94
N LYS A 274 -46.32 2.50 2.52
CA LYS A 274 -46.62 3.15 1.24
C LYS A 274 -46.02 4.55 1.15
N LYS A 275 -46.18 5.37 2.19
CA LYS A 275 -45.67 6.75 2.25
C LYS A 275 -44.15 6.82 2.11
N TYR A 276 -43.43 5.85 2.66
CA TYR A 276 -41.97 5.83 2.72
C TYR A 276 -41.33 4.82 1.75
N GLY A 277 -42.10 4.28 0.80
CA GLY A 277 -41.56 3.41 -0.25
C GLY A 277 -40.98 2.08 0.26
N THR A 278 -41.57 1.50 1.29
CA THR A 278 -41.16 0.21 1.87
C THR A 278 -42.35 -0.75 2.02
N THR A 279 -42.15 -1.91 2.66
CA THR A 279 -43.19 -2.91 2.91
C THR A 279 -43.48 -3.06 4.40
N VAL A 280 -44.69 -3.51 4.73
CA VAL A 280 -45.09 -3.80 6.12
C VAL A 280 -44.14 -4.80 6.75
N ASP A 281 -43.77 -5.87 6.03
CA ASP A 281 -42.86 -6.89 6.53
C ASP A 281 -41.46 -6.34 6.82
N THR A 282 -40.98 -5.39 6.01
CA THR A 282 -39.71 -4.69 6.27
C THR A 282 -39.81 -3.87 7.56
N LEU A 283 -40.89 -3.10 7.74
CA LEU A 283 -41.10 -2.31 8.96
C LEU A 283 -41.23 -3.19 10.21
N VAL A 284 -41.96 -4.31 10.11
CA VAL A 284 -42.16 -5.27 11.20
C VAL A 284 -40.83 -5.86 11.65
N LYS A 285 -40.02 -6.36 10.70
CA LYS A 285 -38.71 -6.93 10.99
C LYS A 285 -37.74 -5.89 11.57
N LEU A 286 -37.70 -4.69 10.97
CA LEU A 286 -36.80 -3.62 11.38
C LEU A 286 -37.10 -3.09 12.80
N ASN A 287 -38.36 -3.14 13.23
CA ASN A 287 -38.81 -2.60 14.51
C ASN A 287 -39.16 -3.67 15.56
N GLY A 288 -39.02 -4.97 15.24
CA GLY A 288 -39.36 -6.06 16.16
C GLY A 288 -40.85 -6.10 16.55
N ILE A 289 -41.74 -5.67 15.65
CA ILE A 289 -43.18 -5.58 15.94
C ILE A 289 -43.80 -6.98 15.92
N LYS A 290 -44.32 -7.45 17.04
CA LYS A 290 -44.91 -8.80 17.15
C LYS A 290 -46.27 -8.92 16.45
N ASN A 291 -47.08 -7.86 16.48
CA ASN A 291 -48.39 -7.83 15.82
C ASN A 291 -48.43 -6.69 14.80
N LYS A 292 -48.37 -7.03 13.51
CA LYS A 292 -48.37 -6.06 12.39
C LYS A 292 -49.64 -5.19 12.31
N ASN A 293 -50.72 -5.59 12.98
CA ASN A 293 -51.99 -4.86 12.98
C ASN A 293 -52.13 -3.92 14.19
N LEU A 294 -51.13 -3.88 15.10
CA LEU A 294 -51.17 -3.08 16.32
C LEU A 294 -49.95 -2.16 16.41
N ILE A 295 -50.19 -0.86 16.22
CA ILE A 295 -49.23 0.22 16.50
C ILE A 295 -49.91 1.30 17.34
N ASN A 296 -49.16 1.91 18.25
CA ASN A 296 -49.69 2.94 19.17
C ASN A 296 -49.34 4.35 18.68
N ILE A 297 -50.23 5.30 18.93
CA ILE A 297 -49.93 6.73 18.73
C ILE A 297 -48.73 7.10 19.59
N GLY A 298 -47.79 7.85 19.02
CA GLY A 298 -46.51 8.20 19.66
C GLY A 298 -45.42 7.14 19.51
N GLN A 299 -45.73 5.95 18.97
CA GLN A 299 -44.72 4.92 18.73
C GLN A 299 -43.74 5.40 17.64
N VAL A 300 -42.44 5.26 17.93
CA VAL A 300 -41.37 5.62 16.99
C VAL A 300 -41.05 4.41 16.12
N ILE A 301 -41.23 4.55 14.81
CA ILE A 301 -40.98 3.53 13.80
C ILE A 301 -39.71 3.89 13.03
N LYS A 302 -38.69 3.03 13.12
CA LYS A 302 -37.50 3.07 12.26
C LYS A 302 -37.91 2.78 10.82
N LEU A 303 -37.46 3.62 9.90
CA LEU A 303 -37.62 3.47 8.46
C LEU A 303 -36.31 2.93 7.83
N PRO A 304 -36.40 2.21 6.70
CA PRO A 304 -35.22 1.69 5.98
C PRO A 304 -34.34 2.77 5.32
#